data_AF-A0A959SZH6-F1
#
_entry.id   AF-A0A959SZH6-F1
#
_cell.length_a   1.000
_cell.length_b   1.000
_cell.length_c   1.000
_cell.angle_alpha   90.00
_cell.angle_beta   90.00
_cell.angle_gamma   90.00
#
_symmetry.space_group_name_H-M   'P 1'
#
loop_
_entity.id
_entity.type
_entity.pdbx_description
1 polymer ?
#
loop_
_entity_poly.entity_id
_entity_poly.type
_entity_poly.pdbx_seq_one_letter_code
_entity_poly.pdbx_strand_id
1 'polypeptide(L)'
;MRYYNKSKTLKLYAVAGTQTVLLSFDIDKKKLDSKQFLGFSIERKDKSGKLVYLNGSKRFPSLKDNPDEKIQKRSYIQSFYWQDYIADPDETYTYTVRPMFGTALNPEEKYTNSIKVTTEKLHDGEHSVFFNYGVTGSQSYARNFDNKPLEDMKGKELEKAEAYLGRDLWTEGLLKFVRQATNSSYSIYGCFYEFHFDGFLKELKEAKKRKVDVQLIVSGKPEQYDDKVDKRSGELKHGNHSMIKKFGLTKNIKTLRTKPSQPHNKFMILCKNGEPEQVWTGSTNITLPGIFGQCN
;
A
#
# COMPACT_ATOMS: atom_id res chain seq x y z
N MET A 1 2.33 14.76 8.67
CA MET A 1 2.29 15.55 9.94
C MET A 1 3.26 15.02 11.00
N ARG A 2 3.88 15.87 11.84
CA ARG A 2 4.85 15.47 12.88
C ARG A 2 4.34 15.78 14.29
N TYR A 3 4.54 14.84 15.22
CA TYR A 3 4.07 14.92 16.60
C TYR A 3 5.19 14.55 17.58
N TYR A 4 5.14 15.09 18.79
CA TYR A 4 6.06 14.71 19.85
C TYR A 4 5.38 14.75 21.22
N ASN A 5 5.76 13.83 22.10
CA ASN A 5 5.48 13.90 23.53
C ASN A 5 6.74 13.53 24.31
N LYS A 6 7.25 14.47 25.12
CA LYS A 6 8.47 14.30 25.89
C LYS A 6 8.11 14.09 27.36
N SER A 7 8.20 12.85 27.84
CA SER A 7 8.33 12.59 29.28
C SER A 7 9.81 12.54 29.68
N LYS A 8 10.12 12.65 30.97
CA LYS A 8 11.51 12.55 31.46
C LYS A 8 12.18 11.22 31.12
N THR A 9 11.40 10.14 31.06
CA THR A 9 11.91 8.77 30.91
C THR A 9 11.75 8.21 29.49
N LEU A 10 10.57 8.38 28.89
CA LEU A 10 10.22 7.84 27.57
C LEU A 10 9.67 8.97 26.69
N LYS A 11 10.40 9.33 25.65
CA LYS A 11 9.97 10.32 24.66
C LYS A 11 9.43 9.60 23.43
N LEU A 12 8.37 10.15 22.88
CA LEU A 12 7.69 9.64 21.69
C LEU A 12 7.75 10.70 20.61
N TYR A 13 8.02 10.26 19.39
CA TYR A 13 7.83 11.05 18.18
C TYR A 13 6.97 10.25 17.23
N ALA A 14 6.15 10.93 16.45
CA ALA A 14 5.37 10.30 15.41
C ALA A 14 5.39 11.13 14.13
N VAL A 15 5.41 10.45 12.99
CA VAL A 15 5.12 11.04 11.68
C VAL A 15 3.94 10.30 11.10
N ALA A 16 2.84 11.01 10.88
CA ALA A 16 1.66 10.47 10.23
C ALA A 16 1.66 10.86 8.75
N GLY A 17 1.37 9.90 7.89
CA GLY A 17 0.82 10.13 6.56
C GLY A 17 -0.68 9.83 6.55
N THR A 18 -1.20 9.47 5.38
CA THR A 18 -2.63 9.18 5.19
C THR A 18 -3.08 7.88 5.85
N GLN A 19 -2.33 6.78 5.67
CA GLN A 19 -2.68 5.46 6.22
C GLN A 19 -1.54 4.80 7.00
N THR A 20 -0.51 5.57 7.31
CA THR A 20 0.68 5.05 8.00
C THR A 20 1.14 6.03 9.05
N VAL A 21 1.45 5.51 10.23
CA VAL A 21 2.07 6.26 11.32
C VAL A 21 3.40 5.62 11.66
N LEU A 22 4.49 6.35 11.44
CA LEU A 22 5.82 5.99 11.93
C LEU A 22 5.96 6.55 13.34
N LEU A 23 6.11 5.67 14.32
CA LEU A 23 6.42 6.00 15.70
C LEU A 23 7.92 5.81 15.95
N SER A 24 8.54 6.68 16.72
CA SER A 24 9.87 6.46 17.28
C SER A 24 9.93 6.79 18.76
N PHE A 25 10.82 6.11 19.45
CA PHE A 25 10.91 6.09 20.91
C PHE A 25 12.34 6.40 21.32
N ASP A 26 12.49 7.22 22.35
CA ASP A 26 13.77 7.49 23.01
C ASP A 26 13.58 7.28 24.52
N ILE A 27 14.35 6.37 25.10
CA ILE A 27 14.30 6.03 26.52
C ILE A 27 15.66 6.28 27.15
N ASP A 28 15.66 6.86 28.34
CA ASP A 28 16.90 7.05 29.11
C ASP A 28 17.58 5.70 29.34
N LYS A 29 18.79 5.53 28.79
CA LYS A 29 19.58 4.29 28.88
C LYS A 29 19.78 3.83 30.32
N LYS A 30 19.90 4.76 31.29
CA LYS A 30 20.03 4.44 32.71
C LYS A 30 18.81 3.68 33.26
N LYS A 31 17.66 3.80 32.60
CA LYS A 31 16.42 3.09 32.93
C LYS A 31 16.32 1.70 32.28
N LEU A 32 17.25 1.37 31.37
CA LEU A 32 17.38 0.06 30.72
C LEU A 32 18.42 -0.85 31.37
N ASP A 33 19.34 -0.30 32.18
CA ASP A 33 20.50 -1.01 32.73
C ASP A 33 20.15 -2.17 33.69
N SER A 34 18.89 -2.28 34.14
CA SER A 34 18.39 -3.49 34.77
C SER A 34 18.15 -4.56 33.70
N LYS A 35 19.16 -5.42 33.47
CA LYS A 35 19.15 -6.54 32.52
C LYS A 35 17.84 -7.34 32.58
N GLN A 36 16.88 -6.99 31.72
CA GLN A 36 15.68 -7.76 31.34
C GLN A 36 14.72 -6.92 30.46
N PHE A 37 15.23 -5.97 29.68
CA PHE A 37 14.40 -5.22 28.73
C PHE A 37 13.98 -6.12 27.57
N LEU A 38 12.67 -6.34 27.40
CA LEU A 38 12.11 -7.26 26.42
C LEU A 38 11.73 -6.57 25.09
N GLY A 39 11.59 -5.25 25.12
CA GLY A 39 11.13 -4.42 23.99
C GLY A 39 9.97 -3.51 24.38
N PHE A 40 9.26 -2.99 23.38
CA PHE A 40 8.11 -2.11 23.59
C PHE A 40 6.79 -2.83 23.26
N SER A 41 5.76 -2.59 24.06
CA SER A 41 4.38 -2.85 23.66
C SER A 41 3.72 -1.54 23.23
N ILE A 42 2.97 -1.60 22.13
CA ILE A 42 2.23 -0.45 21.62
C ILE A 42 0.76 -0.84 21.52
N GLU A 43 -0.07 0.02 22.08
CA GLU A 43 -1.52 -0.03 21.97
C GLU A 43 -2.00 1.21 21.22
N ARG A 44 -2.82 1.02 20.21
CA ARG A 44 -3.51 2.09 19.49
C ARG A 44 -4.97 2.10 19.89
N LYS A 45 -5.46 3.28 20.28
CA LYS A 45 -6.87 3.54 20.56
C LYS A 45 -7.44 4.52 19.55
N ASP A 46 -8.55 4.16 18.91
CA ASP A 46 -9.28 5.09 18.03
C ASP A 46 -10.30 5.95 18.81
N LYS A 47 -10.98 6.86 18.12
CA LYS A 47 -12.00 7.75 18.72
C LYS A 47 -13.20 7.01 19.31
N SER A 48 -13.54 5.83 18.79
CA SER A 48 -14.61 4.97 19.32
C SER A 48 -14.19 4.25 20.60
N GLY A 49 -12.88 4.23 20.88
CA GLY A 49 -12.28 3.54 22.00
C GLY A 49 -11.83 2.12 21.69
N LYS A 50 -11.90 1.68 20.42
CA LYS A 50 -11.39 0.38 20.00
C LYS A 50 -9.88 0.33 20.18
N LEU A 51 -9.42 -0.76 20.80
CA LEU A 51 -8.00 -1.00 21.10
C LEU A 51 -7.42 -2.03 20.14
N VAL A 52 -6.22 -1.74 19.63
CA VAL A 52 -5.43 -2.65 18.80
C VAL A 52 -3.99 -2.69 19.33
N TYR A 53 -3.47 -3.89 19.58
CA TYR A 53 -2.06 -4.07 19.90
C TYR A 53 -1.24 -4.17 18.62
N LEU A 54 -0.21 -3.33 18.51
CA LEU A 54 0.66 -3.23 17.33
C LEU A 54 1.99 -3.95 17.54
N ASN A 55 2.03 -5.03 18.31
CA ASN A 55 3.27 -5.71 18.65
C ASN A 55 3.86 -6.46 17.43
N GLY A 56 5.19 -6.60 17.40
CA GLY A 56 5.88 -7.34 16.35
C GLY A 56 5.66 -8.85 16.38
N SER A 57 6.26 -9.60 15.45
CA SER A 57 6.09 -11.06 15.33
C SER A 57 7.23 -11.89 15.92
N LYS A 58 8.28 -11.26 16.46
CA LYS A 58 9.43 -11.96 17.06
C LYS A 58 8.99 -12.65 18.36
N ARG A 59 9.05 -13.98 18.38
CA ARG A 59 8.62 -14.81 19.53
C ARG A 59 9.79 -15.06 20.49
N PHE A 60 9.45 -15.30 21.75
CA PHE A 60 10.41 -15.69 22.79
C PHE A 60 10.56 -17.22 22.83
N PRO A 61 11.78 -17.79 22.69
CA PRO A 61 11.98 -19.23 22.75
C PRO A 61 11.45 -19.87 24.04
N SER A 62 11.57 -19.17 25.17
CA SER A 62 11.09 -19.61 26.49
C SER A 62 9.58 -19.79 26.60
N LEU A 63 8.81 -19.30 25.62
CA LEU A 63 7.34 -19.39 25.61
C LEU A 63 6.83 -20.42 24.61
N LYS A 64 7.70 -21.05 23.83
CA LYS A 64 7.31 -21.93 22.70
C LYS A 64 6.37 -23.06 23.13
N ASP A 65 6.60 -23.65 24.30
CA ASP A 65 5.83 -24.81 24.79
C ASP A 65 4.79 -24.41 25.84
N ASN A 66 4.44 -23.12 25.93
CA ASN A 66 3.41 -22.67 26.85
C ASN A 66 2.01 -23.13 26.39
N PRO A 67 1.18 -23.71 27.29
CA PRO A 67 -0.15 -24.20 26.92
C PRO A 67 -1.15 -23.08 26.57
N ASP A 68 -0.94 -21.85 27.07
CA ASP A 68 -1.75 -20.69 26.69
C ASP A 68 -1.19 -20.08 25.40
N GLU A 69 -1.96 -20.19 24.31
CA GLU A 69 -1.61 -19.67 23.00
C GLU A 69 -1.29 -18.16 23.00
N LYS A 70 -1.96 -17.36 23.84
CA LYS A 70 -1.68 -15.91 23.93
C LYS A 70 -0.31 -15.65 24.55
N ILE A 71 0.07 -16.45 25.55
CA ILE A 71 1.39 -16.38 26.17
C ILE A 71 2.44 -16.94 25.20
N GLN A 72 2.18 -18.09 24.58
CA GLN A 72 3.04 -18.69 23.57
C GLN A 72 3.35 -17.72 22.42
N LYS A 73 2.34 -16.98 21.97
CA LYS A 73 2.41 -15.97 20.91
C LYS A 73 2.67 -14.56 21.45
N ARG A 74 3.21 -14.39 22.66
CA ARG A 74 3.62 -13.08 23.15
C ARG A 74 4.83 -12.58 22.36
N SER A 75 4.83 -11.28 22.07
CA SER A 75 5.91 -10.61 21.36
C SER A 75 5.89 -9.12 21.68
N TYR A 76 7.08 -8.52 21.61
CA TYR A 76 7.29 -7.08 21.79
C TYR A 76 8.14 -6.53 20.66
N ILE A 77 8.09 -5.22 20.47
CA ILE A 77 8.85 -4.51 19.45
C ILE A 77 10.28 -4.35 19.97
N GLN A 78 11.23 -5.01 19.31
CA GLN A 78 12.67 -4.93 19.61
C GLN A 78 13.35 -3.94 18.67
N SER A 79 12.79 -2.73 18.57
CA SER A 79 13.30 -1.61 17.80
C SER A 79 12.88 -0.30 18.50
N PHE A 80 13.61 0.79 18.24
CA PHE A 80 13.27 2.13 18.71
C PHE A 80 12.33 2.88 17.77
N TYR A 81 11.75 2.19 16.80
CA TYR A 81 10.68 2.69 15.95
C TYR A 81 9.71 1.57 15.58
N TRP A 82 8.50 1.96 15.20
CA TRP A 82 7.47 1.06 14.70
C TRP A 82 6.59 1.75 13.67
N GLN A 83 6.11 1.00 12.68
CA GLN A 83 5.22 1.52 11.64
C GLN A 83 3.86 0.86 11.77
N ASP A 84 2.85 1.67 12.03
CA ASP A 84 1.45 1.28 11.93
C ASP A 84 0.97 1.50 10.49
N TYR A 85 0.78 0.41 9.74
CA TYR A 85 0.34 0.46 8.35
C TYR A 85 -1.18 0.34 8.16
N ILE A 86 -1.95 0.29 9.24
CA ILE A 86 -3.40 0.03 9.22
C ILE A 86 -4.18 1.17 9.87
N ALA A 87 -3.62 2.38 9.82
CA ALA A 87 -4.33 3.59 10.21
C ALA A 87 -5.24 4.03 9.07
N ASP A 88 -6.41 4.55 9.41
CA ASP A 88 -7.37 5.07 8.45
C ASP A 88 -7.07 6.56 8.18
N PRO A 89 -7.41 7.10 7.00
CA PRO A 89 -7.28 8.52 6.69
C PRO A 89 -8.16 9.41 7.56
N ASP A 90 -7.71 10.64 7.84
CA ASP A 90 -8.45 11.65 8.63
C ASP A 90 -8.95 11.17 10.00
N GLU A 91 -8.21 10.28 10.64
CA GLU A 91 -8.55 9.72 11.93
C GLU A 91 -7.55 10.12 13.01
N THR A 92 -8.09 10.29 14.22
CA THR A 92 -7.28 10.60 15.39
C THR A 92 -7.13 9.38 16.28
N TYR A 93 -5.87 8.98 16.50
CA TYR A 93 -5.49 7.87 17.35
C TYR A 93 -4.72 8.35 18.57
N THR A 94 -4.82 7.60 19.67
CA THR A 94 -3.89 7.67 20.79
C THR A 94 -3.04 6.42 20.80
N TYR A 95 -1.72 6.58 20.68
CA TYR A 95 -0.77 5.49 20.81
C TYR A 95 -0.17 5.51 22.21
N THR A 96 -0.29 4.41 22.94
CA THR A 96 0.33 4.23 24.27
C THR A 96 1.49 3.25 24.14
N VAL A 97 2.68 3.70 24.52
CA VAL A 97 3.93 2.96 24.39
C VAL A 97 4.47 2.59 25.77
N ARG A 98 4.79 1.31 25.93
CA ARG A 98 5.14 0.68 27.20
C ARG A 98 6.44 -0.10 27.03
N PRO A 99 7.57 0.34 27.61
CA PRO A 99 8.79 -0.46 27.67
C PRO A 99 8.55 -1.61 28.65
N MET A 100 8.76 -2.83 28.17
CA MET A 100 8.48 -4.08 28.89
C MET A 100 9.77 -4.65 29.46
N PHE A 101 9.75 -5.02 30.73
CA PHE A 101 10.87 -5.59 31.47
C PHE A 101 10.52 -6.97 32.04
N GLY A 102 11.46 -7.60 32.74
CA GLY A 102 11.25 -8.90 33.39
C GLY A 102 11.57 -10.09 32.48
N THR A 103 10.94 -11.22 32.74
CA THR A 103 11.03 -12.40 31.86
C THR A 103 9.90 -12.38 30.86
N ALA A 104 10.07 -13.09 29.73
CA ALA A 104 8.99 -13.20 28.74
C ALA A 104 7.73 -13.86 29.32
N LEU A 105 7.85 -14.68 30.37
CA LEU A 105 6.72 -15.32 31.07
C LEU A 105 6.00 -14.31 31.97
N ASN A 106 6.76 -13.50 32.70
CA ASN A 106 6.27 -12.50 33.66
C ASN A 106 6.79 -11.10 33.28
N PRO A 107 6.21 -10.47 32.24
CA PRO A 107 6.63 -9.15 31.79
C PRO A 107 6.04 -8.05 32.67
N GLU A 108 6.80 -6.97 32.87
CA GLU A 108 6.42 -5.81 33.68
C GLU A 108 6.48 -4.51 32.87
N GLU A 109 5.42 -3.71 32.93
CA GLU A 109 5.41 -2.32 32.46
C GLU A 109 5.88 -1.41 33.60
N LYS A 110 7.01 -0.72 33.42
CA LYS A 110 7.52 0.23 34.43
C LYS A 110 7.29 1.70 34.07
N TYR A 111 7.20 1.98 32.78
CA TYR A 111 7.03 3.33 32.26
C TYR A 111 5.97 3.31 31.18
N THR A 112 5.29 4.43 31.01
CA THR A 112 4.27 4.58 29.99
C THR A 112 4.30 6.00 29.47
N ASN A 113 4.08 6.16 28.18
CA ASN A 113 3.80 7.46 27.60
C ASN A 113 2.82 7.29 26.43
N SER A 114 2.04 8.32 26.16
CA SER A 114 1.05 8.30 25.08
C SER A 114 1.21 9.50 24.16
N ILE A 115 0.92 9.32 22.88
CA ILE A 115 0.94 10.39 21.88
C ILE A 115 -0.35 10.36 21.07
N LYS A 116 -1.01 11.52 20.96
CA LYS A 116 -2.21 11.71 20.13
C LYS A 116 -1.76 12.15 18.74
N VAL A 117 -2.22 11.43 17.72
CA VAL A 117 -1.79 11.58 16.33
C VAL A 117 -3.02 11.62 15.43
N THR A 118 -3.07 12.57 14.51
CA THR A 118 -4.09 12.62 13.44
C THR A 118 -3.44 12.26 12.11
N THR A 119 -4.01 11.31 11.39
CA THR A 119 -3.59 10.96 10.02
C THR A 119 -4.03 12.04 9.04
N GLU A 120 -3.34 12.13 7.91
CA GLU A 120 -3.70 13.07 6.86
C GLU A 120 -4.98 12.60 6.14
N LYS A 121 -5.72 13.55 5.58
CA LYS A 121 -6.88 13.24 4.75
C LYS A 121 -6.42 12.52 3.48
N LEU A 122 -7.31 11.67 2.96
CA LEU A 122 -7.05 10.96 1.71
C LEU A 122 -7.05 11.91 0.50
N HIS A 123 -7.93 12.89 0.54
CA HIS A 123 -8.00 13.99 -0.42
C HIS A 123 -7.95 15.30 0.35
N ASP A 124 -6.94 16.13 0.07
CA ASP A 124 -6.83 17.47 0.65
C ASP A 124 -6.18 18.43 -0.36
N GLY A 125 -6.87 19.53 -0.65
CA GLY A 125 -6.38 20.54 -1.58
C GLY A 125 -6.19 20.03 -3.03
N GLU A 126 -5.16 20.55 -3.68
CA GLU A 126 -4.88 20.36 -5.11
C GLU A 126 -4.23 19.00 -5.44
N HIS A 127 -3.57 18.38 -4.46
CA HIS A 127 -2.77 17.17 -4.66
C HIS A 127 -3.22 16.06 -3.71
N SER A 128 -3.34 14.84 -4.23
CA SER A 128 -3.57 13.64 -3.43
C SER A 128 -2.49 12.61 -3.74
N VAL A 129 -2.01 11.92 -2.71
CA VAL A 129 -0.97 10.89 -2.84
C VAL A 129 -1.55 9.56 -2.38
N PHE A 130 -1.50 8.56 -3.26
CA PHE A 130 -2.06 7.23 -2.99
C PHE A 130 -0.96 6.19 -2.99
N PHE A 131 -1.03 5.28 -2.03
CA PHE A 131 -0.12 4.15 -1.92
C PHE A 131 -0.92 2.86 -1.97
N ASN A 132 -0.34 1.83 -2.57
CA ASN A 132 -0.83 0.46 -2.38
C ASN A 132 -0.24 -0.12 -1.09
N TYR A 133 -0.79 -1.24 -0.61
CA TYR A 133 -0.10 -2.05 0.38
C TYR A 133 1.04 -2.83 -0.27
N GLY A 134 0.79 -3.41 -1.44
CA GLY A 134 1.85 -3.89 -2.35
C GLY A 134 2.83 -4.94 -1.81
N VAL A 135 2.49 -5.68 -0.73
CA VAL A 135 3.39 -6.72 -0.16
C VAL A 135 2.69 -8.07 -0.03
N THR A 136 2.67 -8.82 -1.14
CA THR A 136 2.24 -10.23 -1.17
C THR A 136 3.18 -11.16 -0.38
N GLY A 137 4.44 -10.77 -0.17
CA GLY A 137 5.39 -11.50 0.69
C GLY A 137 5.24 -11.27 2.20
N SER A 138 4.19 -10.55 2.65
CA SER A 138 4.04 -10.21 4.07
C SER A 138 3.38 -11.33 4.86
N GLN A 139 3.73 -11.48 6.14
CA GLN A 139 3.02 -12.39 7.04
C GLN A 139 1.52 -12.03 7.18
N SER A 140 1.16 -10.76 6.95
CA SER A 140 -0.25 -10.35 6.95
C SER A 140 -0.98 -10.93 5.75
N TYR A 141 -0.38 -10.88 4.56
CA TYR A 141 -0.93 -11.51 3.37
C TYR A 141 -1.10 -13.02 3.57
N ALA A 142 -0.05 -13.69 4.08
CA ALA A 142 -0.09 -15.11 4.40
C ALA A 142 -1.28 -15.51 5.29
N ARG A 143 -1.61 -14.68 6.30
CA ARG A 143 -2.73 -14.95 7.22
C ARG A 143 -4.11 -14.69 6.62
N ASN A 144 -4.22 -13.75 5.69
CA ASN A 144 -5.51 -13.35 5.11
C ASN A 144 -5.86 -14.14 3.85
N PHE A 145 -4.84 -14.67 3.16
CA PHE A 145 -4.98 -15.26 1.82
C PHE A 145 -4.14 -16.53 1.62
N ASP A 146 -3.63 -17.14 2.69
CA ASP A 146 -2.89 -18.40 2.67
C ASP A 146 -1.68 -18.43 1.70
N ASN A 147 -1.04 -17.28 1.47
CA ASN A 147 0.03 -17.09 0.48
C ASN A 147 -0.35 -17.49 -0.96
N LYS A 148 -1.64 -17.57 -1.26
CA LYS A 148 -2.10 -17.89 -2.60
C LYS A 148 -1.71 -16.77 -3.59
N PRO A 149 -1.17 -17.10 -4.77
CA PRO A 149 -0.94 -16.14 -5.84
C PRO A 149 -2.24 -15.46 -6.27
N LEU A 150 -2.18 -14.18 -6.66
CA LEU A 150 -3.37 -13.44 -7.09
C LEU A 150 -3.96 -14.05 -8.38
N GLU A 151 -3.09 -14.56 -9.24
CA GLU A 151 -3.43 -15.21 -10.50
C GLU A 151 -4.31 -16.46 -10.31
N ASP A 152 -4.22 -17.10 -9.14
CA ASP A 152 -5.00 -18.28 -8.77
C ASP A 152 -6.33 -17.93 -8.09
N MET A 153 -6.55 -16.67 -7.74
CA MET A 153 -7.77 -16.20 -7.09
C MET A 153 -8.83 -15.79 -8.11
N LYS A 154 -10.11 -15.97 -7.75
CA LYS A 154 -11.26 -15.59 -8.60
C LYS A 154 -12.41 -15.01 -7.79
N GLY A 155 -13.25 -14.23 -8.47
CA GLY A 155 -14.47 -13.65 -7.89
C GLY A 155 -14.19 -12.86 -6.61
N LYS A 156 -15.02 -13.07 -5.58
CA LYS A 156 -14.95 -12.34 -4.31
C LYS A 156 -13.62 -12.47 -3.57
N GLU A 157 -12.88 -13.57 -3.76
CA GLU A 157 -11.57 -13.76 -3.14
C GLU A 157 -10.56 -12.79 -3.74
N LEU A 158 -10.48 -12.75 -5.08
CA LEU A 158 -9.63 -11.83 -5.82
C LEU A 158 -10.01 -10.37 -5.51
N GLU A 159 -11.30 -10.04 -5.51
CA GLU A 159 -11.78 -8.69 -5.20
C GLU A 159 -11.33 -8.22 -3.80
N LYS A 160 -11.37 -9.12 -2.80
CA LYS A 160 -10.87 -8.83 -1.45
C LYS A 160 -9.35 -8.65 -1.43
N ALA A 161 -8.61 -9.48 -2.15
CA ALA A 161 -7.16 -9.39 -2.22
C ALA A 161 -6.70 -8.11 -2.93
N GLU A 162 -7.35 -7.74 -4.04
CA GLU A 162 -7.11 -6.48 -4.75
C GLU A 162 -7.45 -5.26 -3.90
N ALA A 163 -8.58 -5.27 -3.19
CA ALA A 163 -8.93 -4.17 -2.28
C ALA A 163 -7.89 -4.03 -1.14
N TYR A 164 -7.46 -5.15 -0.57
CA TYR A 164 -6.46 -5.18 0.50
C TYR A 164 -5.08 -4.69 0.02
N LEU A 165 -4.63 -5.18 -1.15
CA LEU A 165 -3.29 -4.91 -1.66
C LEU A 165 -3.20 -3.58 -2.40
N GLY A 166 -4.23 -3.20 -3.16
CA GLY A 166 -4.24 -2.01 -3.99
C GLY A 166 -4.56 -0.75 -3.19
N ARG A 167 -5.30 -0.90 -2.08
CA ARG A 167 -5.77 0.21 -1.23
C ARG A 167 -6.30 1.36 -2.09
N ASP A 168 -6.02 2.59 -1.67
CA ASP A 168 -6.47 3.79 -2.34
C ASP A 168 -5.75 4.04 -3.67
N LEU A 169 -4.57 3.47 -3.92
CA LEU A 169 -3.95 3.56 -5.25
C LEU A 169 -4.88 2.98 -6.32
N TRP A 170 -5.47 1.82 -6.01
CA TRP A 170 -6.35 1.14 -6.95
C TRP A 170 -7.71 1.83 -7.08
N THR A 171 -8.43 2.00 -5.96
CA THR A 171 -9.82 2.48 -5.99
C THR A 171 -9.94 3.99 -6.19
N GLU A 172 -9.20 4.78 -5.41
CA GLU A 172 -9.30 6.25 -5.40
C GLU A 172 -8.34 6.92 -6.38
N GLY A 173 -7.15 6.35 -6.58
CA GLY A 173 -6.11 6.90 -7.44
C GLY A 173 -6.29 6.55 -8.91
N LEU A 174 -6.54 5.28 -9.24
CA LEU A 174 -6.62 4.81 -10.62
C LEU A 174 -8.07 4.74 -11.14
N LEU A 175 -8.94 3.96 -10.48
CA LEU A 175 -10.30 3.73 -10.97
C LEU A 175 -11.14 5.00 -10.94
N LYS A 176 -11.17 5.70 -9.80
CA LYS A 176 -11.91 6.95 -9.67
C LYS A 176 -11.42 8.01 -10.64
N PHE A 177 -10.10 8.10 -10.89
CA PHE A 177 -9.54 9.04 -11.87
C PHE A 177 -10.17 8.85 -13.26
N VAL A 178 -10.21 7.62 -13.78
CA VAL A 178 -10.82 7.31 -15.09
C VAL A 178 -12.34 7.50 -15.07
N ARG A 179 -13.00 7.24 -13.93
CA ARG A 179 -14.45 7.33 -13.79
C ARG A 179 -14.99 8.77 -13.72
N GLN A 180 -14.14 9.76 -13.47
CA GLN A 180 -14.50 11.17 -13.63
C GLN A 180 -14.92 11.52 -15.06
N ALA A 181 -14.39 10.79 -16.06
CA ALA A 181 -14.77 10.94 -17.45
C ALA A 181 -16.12 10.22 -17.71
N THR A 182 -17.22 10.97 -17.62
CA THR A 182 -18.58 10.41 -17.63
C THR A 182 -19.24 10.37 -19.00
N ASN A 183 -18.79 11.19 -19.96
CA ASN A 183 -19.42 11.31 -21.27
C ASN A 183 -18.43 11.86 -22.34
N SER A 184 -18.93 12.20 -23.52
CA SER A 184 -18.14 12.72 -24.66
C SER A 184 -17.57 14.12 -24.49
N SER A 185 -17.91 14.85 -23.43
CA SER A 185 -17.22 16.10 -23.10
C SER A 185 -15.83 15.86 -22.52
N TYR A 186 -15.47 14.61 -22.20
CA TYR A 186 -14.20 14.27 -21.55
C TYR A 186 -13.25 13.56 -22.50
N SER A 187 -11.96 13.80 -22.25
CA SER A 187 -10.85 13.08 -22.89
C SER A 187 -9.86 12.57 -21.83
N ILE A 188 -9.21 11.44 -22.10
CA ILE A 188 -8.11 10.88 -21.32
C ILE A 188 -6.92 10.67 -22.23
N TYR A 189 -5.82 11.36 -21.94
CA TYR A 189 -4.54 11.21 -22.64
C TYR A 189 -3.53 10.53 -21.73
N GLY A 190 -2.96 9.39 -22.15
CA GLY A 190 -2.06 8.60 -21.29
C GLY A 190 -0.76 8.19 -21.96
N CYS A 191 0.29 8.01 -21.16
CA CYS A 191 1.54 7.41 -21.61
C CYS A 191 2.04 6.37 -20.60
N PHE A 192 2.24 5.13 -21.07
CA PHE A 192 2.55 3.99 -20.20
C PHE A 192 3.73 3.13 -20.66
N TYR A 193 4.52 2.68 -19.71
CA TYR A 193 5.64 1.76 -19.92
C TYR A 193 5.15 0.32 -20.03
N GLU A 194 4.78 -0.29 -18.90
CA GLU A 194 4.08 -1.57 -18.83
C GLU A 194 2.58 -1.31 -18.62
N PHE A 195 1.76 -1.87 -19.51
CA PHE A 195 0.35 -1.53 -19.69
C PHE A 195 -0.45 -2.75 -20.12
N HIS A 196 -0.59 -3.70 -19.20
CA HIS A 196 -1.19 -5.01 -19.50
C HIS A 196 -2.03 -5.57 -18.34
N PHE A 197 -2.36 -4.78 -17.32
CA PHE A 197 -3.32 -5.19 -16.29
C PHE A 197 -4.76 -5.16 -16.78
N ASP A 198 -5.42 -6.31 -16.77
CA ASP A 198 -6.75 -6.50 -17.34
C ASP A 198 -7.85 -5.67 -16.65
N GLY A 199 -7.81 -5.56 -15.32
CA GLY A 199 -8.73 -4.74 -14.53
C GLY A 199 -8.73 -3.28 -14.96
N PHE A 200 -7.55 -2.70 -15.18
CA PHE A 200 -7.44 -1.29 -15.60
C PHE A 200 -7.78 -1.09 -17.08
N LEU A 201 -7.33 -1.99 -17.95
CA LEU A 201 -7.67 -1.94 -19.38
C LEU A 201 -9.18 -2.11 -19.61
N LYS A 202 -9.86 -2.88 -18.76
CA LYS A 202 -11.33 -2.97 -18.73
C LYS A 202 -11.96 -1.61 -18.37
N GLU A 203 -11.45 -0.90 -17.37
CA GLU A 203 -11.98 0.42 -17.00
C GLU A 203 -11.85 1.44 -18.15
N LEU A 204 -10.73 1.45 -18.88
CA LEU A 204 -10.59 2.29 -20.08
C LEU A 204 -11.54 1.89 -21.21
N LYS A 205 -11.82 0.59 -21.37
CA LYS A 205 -12.85 0.11 -22.30
C LYS A 205 -14.24 0.61 -21.90
N GLU A 206 -14.57 0.64 -20.61
CA GLU A 206 -15.84 1.21 -20.13
C GLU A 206 -15.89 2.74 -20.33
N ALA A 207 -14.78 3.46 -20.17
CA ALA A 207 -14.71 4.89 -20.51
C ALA A 207 -15.07 5.16 -21.98
N LYS A 208 -14.58 4.33 -22.90
CA LYS A 208 -14.97 4.43 -24.32
C LYS A 208 -16.46 4.19 -24.55
N LYS A 209 -17.10 3.27 -23.81
CA LYS A 209 -18.56 3.07 -23.91
C LYS A 209 -19.33 4.31 -23.46
N ARG A 210 -18.78 5.08 -22.51
CA ARG A 210 -19.28 6.40 -22.12
C ARG A 210 -19.01 7.48 -23.18
N LYS A 211 -18.39 7.14 -24.32
CA LYS A 211 -17.99 8.06 -25.40
C LYS A 211 -16.85 9.03 -25.03
N VAL A 212 -16.09 8.74 -23.97
CA VAL A 212 -14.85 9.47 -23.62
C VAL A 212 -13.82 9.26 -24.73
N ASP A 213 -13.14 10.32 -25.15
CA ASP A 213 -12.00 10.21 -26.06
C ASP A 213 -10.76 9.70 -25.30
N VAL A 214 -10.32 8.47 -25.60
CA VAL A 214 -9.13 7.88 -24.97
C VAL A 214 -8.01 7.81 -25.99
N GLN A 215 -6.88 8.46 -25.73
CA GLN A 215 -5.71 8.38 -26.59
C GLN A 215 -4.46 8.05 -25.78
N LEU A 216 -3.73 7.03 -26.21
CA LEU A 216 -2.66 6.45 -25.44
C LEU A 216 -1.37 6.37 -26.25
N ILE A 217 -0.27 6.53 -25.54
CA ILE A 217 1.08 6.22 -25.99
C ILE A 217 1.59 5.08 -25.11
N VAL A 218 2.17 4.05 -25.70
CA VAL A 218 2.69 2.92 -24.93
C VAL A 218 4.11 2.57 -25.34
N SER A 219 4.88 1.92 -24.45
CA SER A 219 6.15 1.31 -24.84
C SER A 219 5.92 0.33 -25.99
N GLY A 220 6.69 0.51 -27.06
CA GLY A 220 6.78 -0.44 -28.19
C GLY A 220 8.05 -1.28 -28.13
N LYS A 221 8.81 -1.24 -27.02
CA LYS A 221 9.99 -2.09 -26.84
C LYS A 221 9.54 -3.55 -26.68
N PRO A 222 10.21 -4.53 -27.33
CA PRO A 222 9.82 -5.94 -27.24
C PRO A 222 9.60 -6.44 -25.81
N GLU A 223 10.46 -6.03 -24.88
CA GLU A 223 10.39 -6.44 -23.47
C GLU A 223 9.08 -6.07 -22.76
N GLN A 224 8.41 -4.98 -23.17
CA GLN A 224 7.11 -4.57 -22.62
C GLN A 224 5.95 -4.86 -23.58
N TYR A 225 6.22 -4.91 -24.89
CA TYR A 225 5.18 -4.95 -25.92
C TYR A 225 4.77 -6.37 -26.28
N ASP A 226 5.74 -7.27 -26.40
CA ASP A 226 5.52 -8.65 -26.84
C ASP A 226 5.21 -9.56 -25.66
N ASP A 227 4.41 -10.60 -25.92
CA ASP A 227 4.21 -11.67 -24.96
C ASP A 227 5.51 -12.49 -24.82
N LYS A 228 5.81 -12.93 -23.60
CA LYS A 228 7.03 -13.68 -23.30
C LYS A 228 6.76 -14.81 -22.35
N VAL A 229 7.44 -15.93 -22.56
CA VAL A 229 7.42 -17.05 -21.60
C VAL A 229 8.42 -16.74 -20.48
N ASP A 230 7.95 -16.74 -19.24
CA ASP A 230 8.81 -16.60 -18.08
C ASP A 230 9.74 -17.80 -17.97
N LYS A 231 11.05 -17.56 -17.97
CA LYS A 231 12.05 -18.63 -18.00
C LYS A 231 12.07 -19.52 -16.75
N ARG A 232 11.51 -19.07 -15.62
CA ARG A 232 11.54 -19.82 -14.36
C ARG A 232 10.28 -20.66 -14.18
N SER A 233 9.13 -20.08 -14.48
CA SER A 233 7.81 -20.71 -14.30
C SER A 233 7.31 -21.43 -15.57
N GLY A 234 7.80 -21.05 -16.76
CA GLY A 234 7.27 -21.52 -18.03
C GLY A 234 5.93 -20.88 -18.42
N GLU A 235 5.43 -19.93 -17.63
CA GLU A 235 4.14 -19.29 -17.86
C GLU A 235 4.23 -18.17 -18.92
N LEU A 236 3.15 -18.02 -19.69
CA LEU A 236 3.02 -16.91 -20.63
C LEU A 236 2.72 -15.61 -19.87
N LYS A 237 3.66 -14.66 -19.94
CA LYS A 237 3.48 -13.28 -19.49
C LYS A 237 3.05 -12.42 -20.67
N HIS A 238 1.85 -11.85 -20.55
CA HIS A 238 1.32 -10.97 -21.57
C HIS A 238 2.01 -9.60 -21.55
N GLY A 239 2.42 -9.13 -22.74
CA GLY A 239 2.89 -7.78 -22.96
C GLY A 239 1.75 -6.83 -23.30
N ASN A 240 2.10 -5.58 -23.62
CA ASN A 240 1.14 -4.53 -23.97
C ASN A 240 0.28 -4.95 -25.17
N HIS A 241 0.85 -5.58 -26.21
CA HIS A 241 0.16 -5.82 -27.48
C HIS A 241 -1.09 -6.70 -27.33
N SER A 242 -0.92 -7.89 -26.75
CA SER A 242 -2.00 -8.88 -26.61
C SER A 242 -3.14 -8.33 -25.76
N MET A 243 -2.81 -7.62 -24.67
CA MET A 243 -3.78 -7.05 -23.75
C MET A 243 -4.51 -5.84 -24.33
N ILE A 244 -3.80 -4.94 -25.02
CA ILE A 244 -4.43 -3.84 -25.77
C ILE A 244 -5.42 -4.38 -26.80
N LYS A 245 -5.06 -5.46 -27.51
CA LYS A 245 -5.94 -6.13 -28.50
C LYS A 245 -7.14 -6.77 -27.82
N LYS A 246 -6.93 -7.55 -26.75
CA LYS A 246 -7.99 -8.21 -25.95
C LYS A 246 -9.08 -7.24 -25.49
N PHE A 247 -8.69 -6.02 -25.11
CA PHE A 247 -9.62 -4.99 -24.64
C PHE A 247 -10.12 -4.03 -25.73
N GLY A 248 -9.72 -4.22 -27.00
CA GLY A 248 -10.19 -3.40 -28.11
C GLY A 248 -9.68 -1.95 -28.05
N LEU A 249 -8.45 -1.76 -27.54
CA LEU A 249 -7.81 -0.44 -27.38
C LEU A 249 -6.81 -0.12 -28.50
N THR A 250 -6.62 -1.00 -29.48
CA THR A 250 -5.63 -0.82 -30.55
C THR A 250 -5.76 0.53 -31.28
N LYS A 251 -6.99 0.97 -31.61
CA LYS A 251 -7.23 2.27 -32.29
C LYS A 251 -6.98 3.50 -31.40
N ASN A 252 -6.89 3.29 -30.08
CA ASN A 252 -6.60 4.33 -29.09
C ASN A 252 -5.10 4.54 -28.93
N ILE A 253 -4.25 3.58 -29.35
CA ILE A 253 -2.81 3.72 -29.32
C ILE A 253 -2.38 4.61 -30.48
N LYS A 254 -1.97 5.84 -30.19
CA LYS A 254 -1.52 6.82 -31.19
C LYS A 254 -0.04 6.67 -31.51
N THR A 255 0.74 6.13 -30.59
CA THR A 255 2.18 5.96 -30.78
C THR A 255 2.71 4.78 -29.97
N LEU A 256 3.54 3.96 -30.61
CA LEU A 256 4.43 3.01 -29.96
C LEU A 256 5.80 3.65 -29.77
N ARG A 257 6.25 3.78 -28.51
CA ARG A 257 7.55 4.36 -28.20
C ARG A 257 8.64 3.31 -28.31
N THR A 258 9.38 3.36 -29.42
CA THR A 258 10.50 2.44 -29.70
C THR A 258 11.87 3.12 -29.67
N LYS A 259 11.92 4.45 -29.81
CA LYS A 259 13.17 5.24 -29.85
C LYS A 259 13.96 5.25 -28.52
N PRO A 260 13.42 5.73 -27.38
CA PRO A 260 14.17 5.77 -26.12
C PRO A 260 14.51 4.36 -25.66
N SER A 261 15.66 4.16 -25.00
CA SER A 261 16.06 2.86 -24.44
C SER A 261 15.02 2.34 -23.44
N GLN A 262 14.50 3.22 -22.59
CA GLN A 262 13.49 2.93 -21.56
C GLN A 262 12.36 3.98 -21.60
N PRO A 263 11.26 3.75 -22.34
CA PRO A 263 10.09 4.65 -22.34
C PRO A 263 9.28 4.56 -21.03
N HIS A 264 9.87 4.97 -19.90
CA HIS A 264 9.41 4.67 -18.53
C HIS A 264 8.22 5.52 -18.01
N ASN A 265 7.38 6.05 -18.89
CA ASN A 265 6.28 6.95 -18.53
C ASN A 265 5.11 6.22 -17.86
N LYS A 266 4.51 6.87 -16.86
CA LYS A 266 3.30 6.42 -16.15
C LYS A 266 2.47 7.65 -15.79
N PHE A 267 1.66 8.10 -16.73
CA PHE A 267 0.75 9.21 -16.46
C PHE A 267 -0.51 9.17 -17.30
N MET A 268 -1.54 9.86 -16.81
CA MET A 268 -2.75 10.21 -17.52
C MET A 268 -3.12 11.67 -17.27
N ILE A 269 -3.70 12.31 -18.27
CA ILE A 269 -4.28 13.64 -18.20
C ILE A 269 -5.76 13.49 -18.49
N LEU A 270 -6.59 14.00 -17.59
CA LEU A 270 -8.03 14.15 -17.78
C LEU A 270 -8.28 15.55 -18.32
N CYS A 271 -9.03 15.63 -19.42
CA CYS A 271 -9.48 16.90 -19.98
C CYS A 271 -11.02 16.94 -20.05
N LYS A 272 -11.59 18.15 -19.95
CA LYS A 272 -13.01 18.42 -20.17
C LYS A 272 -13.16 19.55 -21.18
N ASN A 273 -13.95 19.33 -22.23
CA ASN A 273 -14.14 20.26 -23.35
C ASN A 273 -12.82 20.73 -23.99
N GLY A 274 -11.80 19.87 -24.00
CA GLY A 274 -10.46 20.19 -24.51
C GLY A 274 -9.49 20.77 -23.47
N GLU A 275 -9.99 21.24 -22.32
CA GLU A 275 -9.16 21.85 -21.28
C GLU A 275 -8.63 20.80 -20.29
N PRO A 276 -7.33 20.80 -19.96
CA PRO A 276 -6.77 19.90 -18.95
C PRO A 276 -7.28 20.23 -17.53
N GLU A 277 -7.80 19.22 -16.83
CA GLU A 277 -8.39 19.37 -15.50
C GLU A 277 -7.52 18.72 -14.41
N GLN A 278 -6.95 17.54 -14.69
CA GLN A 278 -6.20 16.78 -13.70
C GLN A 278 -5.14 15.88 -14.34
N VAL A 279 -4.04 15.67 -13.63
CA VAL A 279 -3.02 14.67 -13.98
C VAL A 279 -2.95 13.58 -12.91
N TRP A 280 -2.86 12.32 -13.35
CA TRP A 280 -2.45 11.19 -12.54
C TRP A 280 -1.05 10.77 -12.97
N THR A 281 -0.10 10.64 -12.03
CA THR A 281 1.25 10.15 -12.33
C THR A 281 1.91 9.54 -11.09
N GLY A 282 2.93 8.71 -11.30
CA GLY A 282 3.68 8.08 -10.22
C GLY A 282 4.70 7.04 -10.70
N SER A 283 5.18 6.24 -9.77
CA SER A 283 6.12 5.11 -9.96
C SER A 283 5.43 3.85 -10.51
N THR A 284 4.11 3.74 -10.37
CA THR A 284 3.34 2.51 -10.61
C THR A 284 3.21 2.17 -12.09
N ASN A 285 3.69 0.97 -12.47
CA ASN A 285 3.36 0.35 -13.75
C ASN A 285 1.92 -0.21 -13.76
N ILE A 286 1.25 -0.20 -14.91
CA ILE A 286 -0.12 -0.72 -15.06
C ILE A 286 -0.06 -2.23 -15.32
N THR A 287 0.35 -2.95 -14.27
CA THR A 287 0.50 -4.40 -14.23
C THR A 287 -0.07 -4.92 -12.90
N LEU A 288 -0.49 -6.19 -12.85
CA LEU A 288 -0.93 -6.82 -11.60
C LEU A 288 0.13 -6.69 -10.48
N PRO A 289 1.41 -7.05 -10.69
CA PRO A 289 2.43 -6.85 -9.66
C PRO A 289 2.73 -5.37 -9.37
N GLY A 290 2.61 -4.47 -10.35
CA GLY A 290 2.78 -3.04 -10.11
C GLY A 290 1.70 -2.48 -9.18
N ILE A 291 0.44 -2.84 -9.38
CA ILE A 291 -0.66 -2.28 -8.57
C ILE A 291 -0.79 -3.01 -7.23
N PHE A 292 -0.53 -4.32 -7.17
CA PHE A 292 -0.84 -5.14 -5.98
C PHE A 292 0.35 -5.88 -5.37
N GLY A 293 1.48 -6.01 -6.07
CA GLY A 293 2.59 -6.89 -5.66
C GLY A 293 3.88 -6.20 -5.23
N GLN A 294 4.04 -4.90 -5.50
CA GLN A 294 5.22 -4.11 -5.18
C GLN A 294 4.81 -2.86 -4.40
N CYS A 295 5.54 -2.52 -3.33
CA CYS A 295 5.42 -1.21 -2.70
C CYS A 295 5.86 -0.13 -3.70
N ASN A 296 4.92 0.69 -4.16
CA ASN A 296 5.17 1.77 -5.12
C ASN A 296 4.98 3.15 -4.51
#